data_AF-A0A939TB95-F1
#
_entry.id   AF-A0A939TB95-F1
#
_cell.length_a   1.000
_cell.length_b   1.000
_cell.length_c   1.000
_cell.angle_alpha   90.00
_cell.angle_beta   90.00
_cell.angle_gamma   90.00
#
_symmetry.space_group_name_H-M   'P 1'
#
loop_
_entity.id
_entity.type
_entity.pdbx_description
1 polymer ?
#
loop_
_entity_poly.entity_id
_entity_poly.type
_entity_poly.pdbx_seq_one_letter_code
_entity_poly.pdbx_strand_id
1 'polypeptide(L)'
;MTPEGPSAHSIGRRLDEIHARLWELFARNEELDFLGRPLQPRRTRVRRSAELVEIAKVRAQAAADAAQRAYQNAAEVHERAAALHDHLVESGIGDIGRHRERARDHRSLAAADRSTAARMRHRSSARAGVSLRRA
;
A
#
# COMPACT_ATOMS: atom_id res chain seq x y z
N MET A 1 -9.97 57.37 -28.05
CA MET A 1 -9.01 56.81 -27.07
C MET A 1 -8.33 55.62 -27.71
N THR A 2 -7.16 55.83 -28.29
CA THR A 2 -6.33 54.75 -28.84
C THR A 2 -5.29 54.36 -27.79
N PRO A 3 -5.15 53.08 -27.42
CA PRO A 3 -4.15 52.67 -26.44
C PRO A 3 -2.76 52.88 -27.03
N GLU A 4 -1.93 53.67 -26.35
CA GLU A 4 -0.51 53.80 -26.68
C GLU A 4 0.14 52.42 -26.58
N GLY A 5 0.66 51.94 -27.71
CA GLY A 5 1.39 50.68 -27.77
C GLY A 5 2.67 50.76 -26.94
N PRO A 6 3.17 49.60 -26.44
CA PRO A 6 4.38 49.57 -25.64
C PRO A 6 5.55 50.22 -26.40
N SER A 7 6.20 51.21 -25.77
CA SER A 7 7.35 51.90 -26.38
C SER A 7 8.48 50.91 -26.65
N ALA A 8 9.30 51.15 -27.68
CA ALA A 8 10.41 50.27 -28.06
C ALA A 8 11.36 49.98 -26.88
N HIS A 9 11.51 50.94 -25.96
CA HIS A 9 12.28 50.81 -24.73
C HIS A 9 11.66 49.82 -23.71
N SER A 10 10.33 49.76 -23.63
CA SER A 10 9.62 48.79 -22.78
C SER A 10 9.70 47.35 -23.32
N ILE A 11 9.79 47.20 -24.65
CA ILE A 11 9.97 45.91 -25.31
C ILE A 11 11.40 45.41 -25.08
N GLY A 12 12.40 46.28 -25.23
CA GLY A 12 13.81 45.95 -24.97
C GLY A 12 14.03 45.42 -23.56
N ARG A 13 13.55 46.15 -22.53
CA ARG A 13 13.68 45.70 -21.13
C ARG A 13 13.01 44.35 -20.86
N ARG A 14 11.86 44.10 -21.49
CA ARG A 14 11.15 42.82 -21.32
C ARG A 14 11.88 41.67 -21.99
N LEU A 15 12.55 41.91 -23.12
CA LEU A 15 13.41 40.91 -23.78
C LEU A 15 14.65 40.61 -22.93
N ASP A 16 15.25 41.64 -22.32
CA ASP A 16 16.40 41.47 -21.43
C ASP A 16 16.03 40.66 -20.17
N GLU A 17 14.86 40.93 -19.57
CA GLU A 17 14.33 40.14 -18.44
C GLU A 17 14.06 38.69 -18.84
N ILE A 18 13.51 38.45 -20.04
CA ILE A 18 13.28 37.11 -20.56
C ILE A 18 14.61 36.39 -20.80
N HIS A 19 15.60 37.05 -21.39
CA HIS A 19 16.93 36.48 -21.61
C HIS A 19 17.63 36.16 -20.29
N ALA A 20 17.59 37.06 -19.31
CA ALA A 20 18.14 36.81 -17.98
C ALA A 20 17.47 35.62 -17.31
N ARG A 21 16.13 35.50 -17.43
CA ARG A 21 15.38 34.38 -16.86
C ARG A 21 15.67 33.06 -17.57
N LEU A 22 15.85 33.08 -18.89
CA LEU A 22 16.25 31.90 -19.66
C LEU A 22 17.66 31.44 -19.27
N TRP A 23 18.61 32.36 -19.11
CA TRP A 23 19.96 32.04 -18.64
C TRP A 23 19.97 31.44 -17.23
N GLU A 24 19.18 31.98 -16.30
CA GLU A 24 19.03 31.41 -14.96
C GLU A 24 18.45 29.98 -15.00
N LEU A 25 17.47 29.74 -15.88
CA LEU A 25 16.88 28.41 -16.05
C LEU A 25 17.86 27.42 -16.70
N PHE A 26 18.67 27.85 -17.66
CA PHE A 26 19.72 27.02 -18.25
C PHE A 26 20.79 26.65 -17.23
N ALA A 27 21.29 27.62 -16.46
CA ALA A 27 22.30 27.38 -15.42
C ALA A 27 21.80 26.41 -14.33
N ARG A 28 20.56 26.58 -13.87
CA ARG A 28 19.94 25.62 -12.93
C ARG A 28 19.73 24.24 -13.53
N ASN A 29 19.40 24.16 -14.82
CA ASN A 29 19.20 22.88 -15.48
C ASN A 29 20.53 22.13 -15.65
N GLU A 30 21.62 22.85 -15.94
CA GLU A 30 22.97 22.32 -15.99
C GLU A 30 23.47 21.86 -14.61
N GLU A 31 23.17 22.61 -13.55
CA GLU A 31 23.45 22.20 -12.16
C GLU A 31 22.69 20.91 -11.77
N LEU A 32 21.45 20.75 -12.23
CA LEU A 32 20.65 19.55 -12.00
C LEU A 32 21.14 18.34 -12.82
N ASP A 33 21.66 18.57 -14.03
CA ASP A 33 22.29 17.53 -14.86
C ASP A 33 23.67 17.11 -14.30
N PHE A 34 24.44 18.04 -13.70
CA PHE A 34 25.72 17.77 -13.03
C PHE A 34 25.60 16.82 -11.83
N LEU A 35 24.44 16.79 -11.16
CA LEU A 35 24.12 15.85 -10.06
C LEU A 35 23.81 14.42 -10.55
N GLY A 36 23.98 14.12 -11.84
CA GLY A 36 24.04 12.75 -12.36
C GLY A 36 22.71 11.98 -12.35
N ARG A 37 21.59 12.64 -12.04
CA ARG A 37 20.26 12.07 -12.27
C ARG A 37 19.70 12.68 -13.54
N PRO A 38 19.77 11.97 -14.69
CA PRO A 38 19.07 12.44 -15.88
C PRO A 38 17.62 12.68 -15.48
N LEU A 39 17.14 13.92 -15.69
CA LEU A 39 15.75 14.29 -15.53
C LEU A 39 14.95 13.46 -16.53
N GLN A 40 14.61 12.23 -16.13
CA GLN A 40 13.77 11.32 -16.88
C GLN A 40 12.57 12.12 -17.38
N PRO A 41 12.28 12.13 -18.70
CA PRO A 41 11.16 12.87 -19.25
C PRO A 41 9.90 12.64 -18.40
N ARG A 42 9.09 13.67 -18.18
CA ARG A 42 7.88 13.57 -17.33
C ARG A 42 7.01 12.36 -17.71
N ARG A 43 6.97 12.02 -19.01
CA ARG A 43 6.32 10.81 -19.55
C ARG A 43 6.93 9.49 -19.06
N THR A 44 8.26 9.35 -19.00
CA THR A 44 8.91 8.14 -18.49
C THR A 44 8.78 7.99 -16.97
N ARG A 45 8.75 9.11 -16.22
CA ARG A 45 8.41 9.09 -14.78
C ARG A 45 6.99 8.61 -14.53
N VAL A 46 6.00 9.15 -15.25
CA VAL A 46 4.60 8.73 -15.13
C VAL A 46 4.43 7.25 -15.50
N ARG A 47 5.05 6.79 -16.58
CA ARG A 47 5.00 5.37 -16.99
C ARG A 47 5.61 4.45 -15.92
N ARG A 48 6.80 4.78 -15.41
CA ARG A 48 7.46 4.02 -14.34
C ARG A 48 6.65 4.01 -13.05
N SER A 49 6.03 5.12 -12.69
CA SER A 49 5.13 5.19 -11.54
C SER A 49 3.90 4.29 -11.72
N ALA A 50 3.30 4.25 -12.92
CA ALA A 50 2.19 3.35 -13.21
C ALA A 50 2.60 1.88 -13.09
N GLU A 51 3.76 1.50 -13.65
CA GLU A 51 4.31 0.14 -13.52
C GLU A 51 4.53 -0.26 -12.06
N LEU A 52 5.12 0.64 -11.25
CA LEU A 52 5.32 0.40 -9.82
C LEU A 52 4.01 0.27 -9.05
N VAL A 53 2.98 1.02 -9.41
CA VAL A 53 1.64 0.90 -8.81
C VAL A 53 1.02 -0.47 -9.12
N GLU A 54 1.14 -0.96 -10.36
CA GLU A 54 0.65 -2.30 -10.71
C GLU A 54 1.41 -3.40 -9.97
N ILE A 55 2.74 -3.31 -9.89
CA ILE A 55 3.55 -4.24 -9.09
C ILE A 55 3.13 -4.20 -7.62
N ALA A 56 2.92 -3.01 -7.06
CA ALA A 56 2.49 -2.84 -5.68
C ALA A 56 1.11 -3.45 -5.43
N LYS A 57 0.16 -3.31 -6.37
CA LYS A 57 -1.15 -3.95 -6.29
C LYS A 57 -1.05 -5.48 -6.25
N VAL A 58 -0.27 -6.07 -7.16
CA VAL A 58 -0.06 -7.53 -7.21
C VAL A 58 0.57 -8.03 -5.90
N ARG A 59 1.62 -7.35 -5.42
CA ARG A 59 2.27 -7.70 -4.15
C ARG A 59 1.35 -7.56 -2.94
N ALA A 60 0.54 -6.50 -2.90
CA ALA A 60 -0.43 -6.29 -1.83
C ALA A 60 -1.50 -7.38 -1.81
N GLN A 61 -1.96 -7.83 -2.99
CA GLN A 61 -2.90 -8.94 -3.09
C GLN A 61 -2.28 -10.25 -2.61
N ALA A 62 -1.08 -10.58 -3.08
CA ALA A 62 -0.36 -11.79 -2.64
C ALA A 62 -0.11 -11.79 -1.12
N ALA A 63 0.25 -10.64 -0.54
CA ALA A 63 0.43 -10.49 0.90
C ALA A 63 -0.90 -10.66 1.67
N ALA A 64 -2.01 -10.15 1.13
CA ALA A 64 -3.33 -10.35 1.73
C ALA A 64 -3.76 -11.82 1.73
N ASP A 65 -3.53 -12.52 0.62
CA ASP A 65 -3.84 -13.96 0.50
C ASP A 65 -2.98 -14.81 1.44
N ALA A 66 -1.69 -14.48 1.55
CA ALA A 66 -0.78 -15.14 2.48
C ALA A 66 -1.19 -14.90 3.95
N ALA A 67 -1.54 -13.66 4.31
CA ALA A 67 -2.02 -13.32 5.64
C ALA A 67 -3.32 -14.06 5.97
N GLN A 68 -4.28 -14.12 5.05
CA GLN A 68 -5.53 -14.86 5.24
C GLN A 68 -5.27 -16.33 5.56
N ARG A 69 -4.39 -16.99 4.80
CA ARG A 69 -4.01 -18.40 5.04
C ARG A 69 -3.33 -18.58 6.39
N ALA A 70 -2.46 -17.64 6.78
CA ALA A 70 -1.80 -17.69 8.08
C ALA A 70 -2.80 -17.64 9.25
N TYR A 71 -3.81 -16.77 9.18
CA TYR A 71 -4.88 -16.74 10.20
C TYR A 71 -5.71 -18.03 10.22
N GLN A 72 -6.01 -18.62 9.06
CA GLN A 72 -6.71 -19.91 9.01
C GLN A 72 -5.90 -21.01 9.69
N ASN A 73 -4.61 -21.11 9.37
CA ASN A 73 -3.71 -22.09 9.98
C ASN A 73 -3.54 -21.88 11.49
N ALA A 74 -3.45 -20.62 11.93
CA ALA A 74 -3.38 -20.28 13.36
C ALA A 74 -4.64 -20.74 14.11
N ALA A 75 -5.82 -20.53 13.52
CA ALA A 75 -7.07 -21.02 14.09
C ALA A 75 -7.08 -22.55 14.24
N GLU A 76 -6.60 -23.29 13.24
CA GLU A 76 -6.50 -24.76 13.30
C GLU A 76 -5.51 -25.25 14.37
N VAL A 77 -4.39 -24.55 14.56
CA VAL A 77 -3.44 -24.84 15.65
C VAL A 77 -4.10 -24.64 17.01
N HIS A 78 -4.84 -23.53 17.18
CA HIS A 78 -5.56 -23.26 18.42
C HIS A 78 -6.66 -24.28 18.70
N GLU A 79 -7.45 -24.72 17.70
CA GLU A 79 -8.43 -25.79 17.90
C GLU A 79 -7.78 -27.12 18.32
N ARG A 80 -6.64 -27.48 17.72
CA ARG A 80 -5.88 -28.67 18.13
C ARG A 80 -5.37 -28.56 19.56
N ALA A 81 -4.90 -27.39 19.97
CA ALA A 81 -4.49 -27.15 21.36
C ALA A 81 -5.67 -27.24 22.34
N ALA A 82 -6.84 -26.72 21.96
CA ALA A 82 -8.05 -26.87 22.76
C ALA A 82 -8.46 -28.34 22.90
N ALA A 83 -8.46 -29.09 21.81
CA ALA A 83 -8.80 -30.52 21.80
C ALA A 83 -7.83 -31.35 22.66
N LEU A 84 -6.53 -31.01 22.66
CA LEU A 84 -5.56 -31.63 23.57
C LEU A 84 -5.92 -31.39 25.04
N HIS A 85 -6.31 -30.17 25.41
CA HIS A 85 -6.74 -29.88 26.78
C HIS A 85 -8.06 -30.57 27.14
N ASP A 86 -9.01 -30.67 26.22
CA ASP A 86 -10.22 -31.47 26.45
C ASP A 86 -9.89 -32.94 26.69
N HIS A 87 -8.96 -33.51 25.92
CA HIS A 87 -8.51 -34.89 26.12
C HIS A 87 -7.87 -35.10 27.49
N LEU A 88 -7.11 -34.13 28.00
CA LEU A 88 -6.55 -34.17 29.36
C LEU A 88 -7.65 -34.11 30.44
N VAL A 89 -8.69 -33.31 30.20
CA VAL A 89 -9.89 -33.25 31.06
C VAL A 89 -10.63 -34.58 31.08
N GLU A 90 -10.87 -35.18 29.92
CA GLU A 90 -11.54 -36.49 29.78
C GLU A 90 -10.73 -37.61 30.44
N SER A 91 -9.41 -37.55 30.35
CA SER A 91 -8.50 -38.53 30.94
C SER A 91 -8.26 -38.29 32.44
N GLY A 92 -8.79 -37.21 33.02
CA GLY A 92 -8.57 -36.83 34.43
C GLY A 92 -7.11 -36.51 34.77
N ILE A 93 -6.32 -36.06 33.79
CA ILE A 93 -4.89 -35.79 33.97
C ILE A 93 -4.68 -34.33 34.37
N GLY A 94 -3.99 -34.12 35.50
CA GLY A 94 -3.58 -32.80 35.96
C GLY A 94 -4.72 -31.96 36.53
N ASP A 95 -4.57 -30.64 36.47
CA ASP A 95 -5.57 -29.68 36.95
C ASP A 95 -6.68 -29.50 35.91
N ILE A 96 -7.79 -30.20 36.13
CA ILE A 96 -8.97 -30.20 35.25
C ILE A 96 -9.53 -28.78 35.06
N GLY A 97 -9.56 -27.96 36.12
CA GLY A 97 -10.08 -26.60 36.05
C GLY A 97 -9.25 -25.75 35.11
N ARG A 98 -7.92 -25.81 35.28
CA ARG A 98 -6.96 -25.11 34.41
C ARG A 98 -7.02 -25.61 32.97
N HIS A 99 -7.15 -26.91 32.73
CA HIS A 99 -7.27 -27.44 31.36
C HIS A 99 -8.54 -26.95 30.67
N ARG A 100 -9.68 -26.90 31.37
CA ARG A 100 -10.93 -26.35 30.82
C ARG A 100 -10.81 -24.87 30.45
N GLU A 101 -10.17 -24.07 31.32
CA GLU A 101 -9.90 -22.66 31.04
C GLU A 101 -9.04 -22.52 29.77
N ARG A 102 -7.93 -23.24 29.69
CA ARG A 102 -7.03 -23.20 28.53
C ARG A 102 -7.72 -23.65 27.24
N ALA A 103 -8.56 -24.68 27.29
CA ALA A 103 -9.35 -25.09 26.13
C ALA A 103 -10.30 -23.98 25.65
N ARG A 104 -10.92 -23.23 26.57
CA ARG A 104 -11.77 -22.08 26.22
C ARG A 104 -10.97 -20.93 25.63
N ASP A 105 -9.81 -20.60 26.20
CA ASP A 105 -8.92 -19.56 25.69
C ASP A 105 -8.49 -19.86 24.25
N HIS A 106 -8.06 -21.09 23.99
CA HIS A 106 -7.66 -21.50 22.64
C HIS A 106 -8.81 -21.43 21.63
N ARG A 107 -10.03 -21.87 22.00
CA ARG A 107 -11.20 -21.72 21.12
C ARG A 107 -11.55 -20.26 20.85
N SER A 108 -11.40 -19.38 21.85
CA SER A 108 -11.57 -17.93 21.69
C SER A 108 -10.58 -17.34 20.69
N LEU A 109 -9.30 -17.69 20.80
CA LEU A 109 -8.26 -17.29 19.85
C LEU A 109 -8.54 -17.83 18.43
N ALA A 110 -8.92 -19.10 18.31
CA ALA A 110 -9.30 -19.69 17.01
C ALA A 110 -10.48 -18.95 16.36
N ALA A 111 -11.49 -18.57 17.15
CA ALA A 111 -12.62 -17.79 16.67
C ALA A 111 -12.20 -16.38 16.21
N ALA A 112 -11.30 -15.72 16.94
CA ALA A 112 -10.75 -14.41 16.57
C ALA A 112 -9.96 -14.48 15.25
N ASP A 113 -9.14 -15.51 15.07
CA ASP A 113 -8.38 -15.74 13.84
C ASP A 113 -9.28 -16.02 12.63
N ARG A 114 -10.29 -16.89 12.78
CA ARG A 114 -11.30 -17.14 11.73
C ARG A 114 -12.05 -15.87 11.35
N SER A 115 -12.45 -15.08 12.34
CA SER A 115 -13.13 -13.81 12.11
C SER A 115 -12.23 -12.83 11.35
N THR A 116 -10.94 -12.79 11.68
CA THR A 116 -9.96 -11.95 10.98
C THR A 116 -9.76 -12.39 9.53
N ALA A 117 -9.59 -13.70 9.29
CA ALA A 117 -9.50 -14.26 7.94
C ALA A 117 -10.75 -13.96 7.10
N ALA A 118 -11.94 -14.08 7.70
CA ALA A 118 -13.20 -13.76 7.01
C ALA A 118 -13.28 -12.28 6.62
N ARG A 119 -12.92 -11.36 7.52
CA ARG A 119 -12.87 -9.91 7.21
C ARG A 119 -11.90 -9.60 6.07
N MET A 120 -10.75 -10.28 6.03
CA MET A 120 -9.77 -10.11 4.94
C MET A 120 -10.33 -10.57 3.59
N ARG A 121 -11.01 -11.73 3.56
CA ARG A 121 -11.69 -12.24 2.36
C ARG A 121 -12.77 -11.30 1.83
N HIS A 122 -13.56 -10.69 2.72
CA HIS A 122 -14.57 -9.71 2.32
C HIS A 122 -13.93 -8.43 1.74
N ARG A 123 -12.82 -7.95 2.32
CA ARG A 123 -12.10 -6.78 1.81
C ARG A 123 -11.47 -7.04 0.44
N SER A 124 -10.90 -8.22 0.20
CA SER A 124 -10.37 -8.56 -1.12
C SER A 124 -11.47 -8.70 -2.18
N SER A 125 -12.59 -9.34 -1.84
CA SER A 125 -13.75 -9.49 -2.73
C SER A 125 -14.41 -8.15 -3.10
N ALA A 126 -14.60 -7.25 -2.13
CA ALA A 126 -15.15 -5.91 -2.38
C ALA A 126 -14.23 -5.08 -3.30
N ARG A 127 -12.91 -5.20 -3.13
CA ARG A 127 -11.92 -4.49 -3.96
C ARG A 127 -11.89 -5.02 -5.41
N ALA A 128 -12.09 -6.32 -5.61
CA ALA A 128 -12.22 -6.92 -6.93
C ALA A 128 -13.54 -6.53 -7.63
N GLY A 129 -14.66 -6.50 -6.90
CA GLY A 129 -15.98 -6.17 -7.44
C GLY A 129 -16.15 -4.71 -7.89
N VAL A 130 -15.42 -3.77 -7.30
CA VAL A 130 -15.41 -2.35 -7.74
C VAL A 130 -14.66 -2.17 -9.06
N SER A 131 -13.69 -3.03 -9.37
CA SER A 131 -12.91 -2.94 -10.62
C SER A 131 -13.69 -3.41 -11.85
N LEU A 132 -14.73 -4.23 -11.68
CA LEU A 132 -15.56 -4.78 -12.77
C LEU A 132 -16.76 -3.90 -13.16
N ARG A 133 -17.10 -2.85 -12.39
CA ARG A 133 -18.23 -1.95 -12.69
C ARG A 133 -17.83 -0.63 -13.37
N ARG A 134 -16.56 -0.50 -13.78
CA ARG A 134 -16.00 0.71 -14.42
C ARG A 134 -15.37 0.43 -15.80
N ALA A 135 -15.57 -0.76 -16.35
CA ALA A 135 -15.25 -1.09 -17.74
C ALA A 135 -16.57 -1.17 -18.52
#